data_AF-A0A5C8CIZ9-F1
#
_entry.id   AF-A0A5C8CIZ9-F1
#
_cell.length_a   1.000
_cell.length_b   1.000
_cell.length_c   1.000
_cell.angle_alpha   90.00
_cell.angle_beta   90.00
_cell.angle_gamma   90.00
#
_symmetry.space_group_name_H-M   'P 1'
#
loop_
_entity.id
_entity.type
_entity.pdbx_description
1 polymer ?
#
loop_
_entity_poly.entity_id
_entity_poly.type
_entity_poly.pdbx_seq_one_letter_code
_entity_poly.pdbx_strand_id
1 'polypeptide(L)'
;MKTILLGAVAYDPKVVGIWDIIRDYSNEYGCKLDYVLFSNYERQVDSLLKGHIDIAWNTNVAWIRTLYATDNKAKAIAMRDTDLHWSTKFVVKKDSKIKNLEDLKGKKLGVGSADSSQANIMAIYYLNKNGLKIKESDINNSEIDNESVNIIRYNSDLGKHGDTGRSEWDVLDGLKNGSLDAGTIGSNTWIRILEEGLYPDGELISFYTSPDFCHCNFTVMPNIDSEISYNFVKMLMSQKKENPVIKKMMAMEGLNEWIITGEKELKGYDTLYEAMREQKLL
;
A
#
# COMPACT_ATOMS: atom_id res chain seq x y z
N MET A 1 -18.97 -18.30 21.59
CA MET A 1 -18.56 -17.14 20.79
C MET A 1 -18.44 -17.57 19.34
N LYS A 2 -18.92 -16.76 18.40
CA LYS A 2 -18.73 -16.98 16.95
C LYS A 2 -17.23 -16.90 16.65
N THR A 3 -16.73 -17.78 15.78
CA THR A 3 -15.37 -17.66 15.23
C THR A 3 -15.36 -16.53 14.20
N ILE A 4 -14.46 -15.56 14.38
CA ILE A 4 -14.20 -14.48 13.43
C ILE A 4 -13.46 -15.08 12.24
N LEU A 5 -13.97 -14.87 11.02
CA LEU A 5 -13.25 -15.23 9.80
C LEU A 5 -12.59 -13.99 9.19
N LEU A 6 -11.27 -13.95 9.22
CA LEU A 6 -10.46 -12.86 8.71
C LEU A 6 -9.97 -13.15 7.28
N GLY A 7 -10.17 -12.22 6.35
CA GLY A 7 -9.57 -12.29 5.02
C GLY A 7 -8.25 -11.54 4.95
N ALA A 8 -7.23 -12.16 4.37
CA ALA A 8 -5.98 -11.49 4.03
C ALA A 8 -5.48 -11.92 2.64
N VAL A 9 -4.71 -11.06 1.98
CA VAL A 9 -4.10 -11.39 0.68
C VAL A 9 -2.73 -12.02 0.87
N ALA A 10 -2.47 -13.13 0.19
CA ALA A 10 -1.17 -13.80 0.18
C ALA A 10 -0.18 -13.06 -0.74
N TYR A 11 0.32 -11.90 -0.31
CA TYR A 11 1.27 -11.08 -1.07
C TYR A 11 2.73 -11.57 -0.96
N ASP A 12 3.06 -12.31 0.09
CA ASP A 12 4.40 -12.88 0.34
C ASP A 12 4.27 -14.19 1.14
N PRO A 13 5.18 -15.18 1.00
CA PRO A 13 5.15 -16.41 1.81
C PRO A 13 5.07 -16.17 3.33
N LYS A 14 5.63 -15.07 3.84
CA LYS A 14 5.59 -14.72 5.27
C LYS A 14 4.18 -14.52 5.82
N VAL A 15 3.21 -14.22 4.94
CA VAL A 15 1.80 -13.95 5.31
C VAL A 15 1.21 -15.11 6.10
N VAL A 16 1.48 -16.36 5.70
CA VAL A 16 1.01 -17.55 6.44
C VAL A 16 1.51 -17.53 7.88
N GLY A 17 2.81 -17.28 8.08
CA GLY A 17 3.41 -17.23 9.41
C GLY A 17 2.89 -16.08 10.27
N ILE A 18 2.57 -14.93 9.67
CA ILE A 18 1.96 -13.79 10.35
C ILE A 18 0.57 -14.16 10.88
N TRP A 19 -0.29 -14.70 10.01
CA TRP A 19 -1.67 -15.01 10.37
C TRP A 19 -1.80 -16.24 11.27
N ASP A 20 -0.92 -17.25 11.14
CA ASP A 20 -0.87 -18.35 12.10
C ASP A 20 -0.58 -17.85 13.52
N ILE A 21 0.41 -16.96 13.68
CA ILE A 21 0.73 -16.37 14.98
C ILE A 21 -0.44 -15.54 15.53
N ILE A 22 -1.07 -14.70 14.70
CA ILE A 22 -2.21 -13.88 15.13
C ILE A 22 -3.39 -14.77 15.52
N ARG A 23 -3.70 -15.80 14.73
CA ARG A 23 -4.78 -16.77 15.00
C ARG A 23 -4.57 -17.48 16.33
N ASP A 24 -3.38 -18.04 16.54
CA ASP A 24 -3.08 -18.82 17.74
C ASP A 24 -3.13 -17.93 18.99
N TYR A 25 -2.52 -16.75 18.94
CA TYR A 25 -2.61 -15.76 20.01
C TYR A 25 -4.06 -15.34 20.31
N SER A 26 -4.84 -15.07 19.26
CA SER A 26 -6.25 -14.68 19.40
C SER A 26 -7.08 -15.77 20.10
N ASN A 27 -6.86 -17.03 19.69
CA ASN A 27 -7.55 -18.19 20.24
C ASN A 27 -7.19 -18.46 21.71
N GLU A 28 -5.94 -18.21 22.11
CA GLU A 28 -5.48 -18.25 23.52
C GLU A 28 -6.06 -17.10 24.34
N TYR A 29 -6.18 -15.90 23.75
CA TYR A 29 -6.82 -14.73 24.37
C TYR A 29 -8.33 -14.93 24.62
N GLY A 30 -8.94 -15.94 23.96
CA GLY A 30 -10.38 -16.22 24.04
C GLY A 30 -11.21 -15.55 22.95
N CYS A 31 -10.57 -14.86 21.99
CA CYS A 31 -11.21 -14.34 20.79
C CYS A 31 -11.05 -15.37 19.66
N LYS A 32 -12.10 -16.15 19.36
CA LYS A 32 -11.97 -17.22 18.36
C LYS A 32 -11.77 -16.63 16.97
N LEU A 33 -10.65 -16.96 16.34
CA LEU A 33 -10.26 -16.46 15.02
C LEU A 33 -9.83 -17.60 14.12
N ASP A 34 -10.21 -17.49 12.85
CA ASP A 34 -9.67 -18.23 11.72
C ASP A 34 -9.41 -17.26 10.55
N TYR A 35 -8.63 -17.66 9.55
CA TYR A 35 -8.30 -16.80 8.42
C TYR A 35 -8.39 -17.51 7.07
N VAL A 36 -8.70 -16.74 6.03
CA VAL A 36 -8.71 -17.18 4.63
C VAL A 36 -7.75 -16.31 3.83
N LEU A 37 -6.94 -16.96 2.99
CA LEU A 37 -6.02 -16.28 2.10
C LEU A 37 -6.61 -16.11 0.70
N PHE A 38 -6.50 -14.89 0.18
CA PHE A 38 -6.90 -14.53 -1.18
C PHE A 38 -5.68 -14.30 -2.06
N SER A 39 -5.80 -14.61 -3.34
CA SER A 39 -4.75 -14.34 -4.32
C SER A 39 -4.69 -12.87 -4.75
N ASN A 40 -5.77 -12.10 -4.60
CA ASN A 40 -5.81 -10.65 -4.89
C ASN A 40 -6.85 -9.94 -4.02
N TYR A 41 -6.73 -8.62 -3.93
CA TYR A 41 -7.60 -7.79 -3.11
C TYR A 41 -9.02 -7.67 -3.67
N GLU A 42 -9.23 -7.75 -4.98
CA GLU A 42 -10.56 -7.72 -5.58
C GLU A 42 -11.43 -8.87 -5.07
N ARG A 43 -10.85 -10.08 -4.99
CA ARG A 43 -11.52 -11.26 -4.44
C ARG A 43 -11.81 -11.13 -2.96
N GLN A 44 -10.87 -10.57 -2.19
CA GLN A 44 -11.08 -10.32 -0.76
C GLN A 44 -12.21 -9.30 -0.54
N VAL A 45 -12.21 -8.19 -1.28
CA VAL A 45 -13.24 -7.15 -1.19
C VAL A 45 -14.61 -7.72 -1.56
N ASP A 46 -14.71 -8.48 -2.66
CA ASP A 46 -15.94 -9.17 -3.04
C ASP A 46 -16.44 -10.12 -1.92
N SER A 47 -15.52 -10.87 -1.31
CA SER A 47 -15.82 -11.76 -0.19
C SER A 47 -16.32 -11.01 1.05
N LEU A 48 -15.73 -9.86 1.37
CA LEU A 48 -16.17 -9.01 2.48
C LEU A 48 -17.57 -8.44 2.21
N LEU A 49 -17.80 -7.89 1.01
CA LEU A 49 -19.08 -7.30 0.63
C LEU A 49 -20.23 -8.32 0.65
N LYS A 50 -19.94 -9.57 0.29
CA LYS A 50 -20.89 -10.70 0.34
C LYS A 50 -21.06 -11.31 1.74
N GLY A 51 -20.32 -10.83 2.74
CA GLY A 51 -20.35 -11.34 4.11
C GLY A 51 -19.78 -12.76 4.26
N HIS A 52 -18.90 -13.17 3.35
CA HIS A 52 -18.20 -14.46 3.44
C HIS A 52 -17.01 -14.41 4.42
N ILE A 53 -16.49 -13.22 4.70
CA ILE A 53 -15.52 -12.95 5.77
C ILE A 53 -16.07 -11.83 6.67
N ASP A 54 -15.69 -11.83 7.95
CA ASP A 54 -16.14 -10.83 8.92
C ASP A 54 -15.27 -9.57 8.89
N ILE A 55 -13.95 -9.74 8.73
CA ILE A 55 -12.94 -8.68 8.77
C ILE A 55 -11.99 -8.88 7.60
N ALA A 56 -11.60 -7.81 6.91
CA ALA A 56 -10.57 -7.86 5.86
C ALA A 56 -9.34 -7.05 6.25
N TRP A 57 -8.14 -7.63 6.09
CA TRP A 57 -6.89 -6.89 6.08
C TRP A 57 -6.68 -6.26 4.71
N ASN A 58 -7.12 -5.01 4.57
CA ASN A 58 -7.16 -4.29 3.30
C ASN A 58 -5.95 -3.36 3.17
N THR A 59 -5.40 -3.25 1.96
CA THR A 59 -4.61 -2.08 1.56
C THR A 59 -5.51 -0.86 1.41
N ASN A 60 -4.92 0.33 1.31
CA ASN A 60 -5.66 1.59 1.14
C ASN A 60 -6.58 1.60 -0.09
N VAL A 61 -6.15 1.03 -1.21
CA VAL A 61 -6.97 0.88 -2.43
C VAL A 61 -8.17 -0.05 -2.18
N ALA A 62 -7.96 -1.18 -1.50
CA ALA A 62 -9.02 -2.12 -1.16
C ALA A 62 -10.02 -1.52 -0.17
N TRP A 63 -9.51 -0.76 0.82
CA TRP A 63 -10.31 0.00 1.77
C TRP A 63 -11.19 1.04 1.06
N ILE A 64 -10.60 1.89 0.21
CA ILE A 64 -11.34 2.93 -0.50
C ILE A 64 -12.40 2.32 -1.43
N ARG A 65 -12.09 1.23 -2.14
CA ARG A 65 -13.09 0.51 -2.96
C ARG A 65 -14.23 -0.06 -2.11
N THR A 66 -13.92 -0.61 -0.93
CA THR A 66 -14.94 -1.09 0.01
C THR A 66 -15.79 0.07 0.55
N LEU A 67 -15.15 1.19 0.89
CA LEU A 67 -15.82 2.39 1.37
C LEU A 67 -16.77 2.95 0.29
N TYR A 68 -16.31 3.05 -0.96
CA TYR A 68 -17.12 3.47 -2.10
C TYR A 68 -18.30 2.52 -2.36
N ALA A 69 -18.06 1.21 -2.42
CA ALA A 69 -19.09 0.20 -2.66
C ALA A 69 -20.18 0.12 -1.56
N THR A 70 -19.93 0.73 -0.40
CA THR A 70 -20.85 0.76 0.74
C THR A 70 -21.45 2.15 0.99
N ASP A 71 -21.38 3.07 0.03
CA ASP A 71 -21.80 4.47 0.18
C ASP A 71 -21.16 5.15 1.40
N ASN A 72 -19.85 4.91 1.59
CA ASN A 72 -19.04 5.37 2.71
C ASN A 72 -19.50 4.86 4.09
N LYS A 73 -20.11 3.67 4.18
CA LYS A 73 -20.60 3.08 5.44
C LYS A 73 -19.68 2.02 6.04
N ALA A 74 -18.77 1.43 5.26
CA ALA A 74 -17.75 0.53 5.80
C ALA A 74 -16.88 1.24 6.85
N LYS A 75 -16.32 0.47 7.78
CA LYS A 75 -15.52 1.01 8.89
C LYS A 75 -14.12 0.39 8.86
N ALA A 76 -13.10 1.22 9.02
CA ALA A 76 -11.80 0.76 9.49
C ALA A 76 -11.84 0.70 11.02
N ILE A 77 -11.26 -0.33 11.63
CA ILE A 77 -11.29 -0.50 13.09
C ILE A 77 -9.90 -0.51 13.76
N ALA A 78 -8.86 -0.86 13.01
CA ALA A 78 -7.48 -0.81 13.46
C ALA A 78 -6.51 -0.79 12.27
N MET A 79 -5.29 -0.32 12.49
CA MET A 79 -4.19 -0.34 11.51
C MET A 79 -2.84 -0.47 12.22
N ARG A 80 -1.74 -0.59 11.48
CA ARG A 80 -0.38 -0.50 12.05
C ARG A 80 -0.04 0.96 12.34
N ASP A 81 0.81 1.22 13.32
CA ASP A 81 1.42 2.54 13.51
C ASP A 81 2.15 3.03 12.25
N THR A 82 2.77 2.11 11.51
CA THR A 82 3.49 2.39 10.26
C THR A 82 2.58 2.69 9.07
N ASP A 83 1.27 2.40 9.16
CA ASP A 83 0.32 2.71 8.08
C ASP A 83 -0.05 4.20 8.01
N LEU A 84 0.32 5.02 9.00
CA LEU A 84 -0.08 6.44 9.08
C LEU A 84 0.72 7.36 8.15
N HIS A 85 1.97 7.00 7.84
CA HIS A 85 2.97 7.92 7.29
C HIS A 85 3.60 7.38 5.99
N TRP A 86 2.76 6.87 5.09
CA TRP A 86 3.24 6.46 3.77
C TRP A 86 3.36 7.66 2.84
N SER A 87 4.39 7.66 2.01
CA SER A 87 4.58 8.68 0.97
C SER A 87 5.11 8.06 -0.31
N THR A 88 4.85 8.72 -1.44
CA THR A 88 5.46 8.42 -2.73
C THR A 88 6.79 9.14 -2.83
N LYS A 89 7.85 8.39 -3.15
CA LYS A 89 9.20 8.90 -3.43
C LYS A 89 9.42 8.93 -4.92
N PHE A 90 9.68 10.10 -5.46
CA PHE A 90 10.24 10.24 -6.81
C PHE A 90 11.76 10.21 -6.69
N VAL A 91 12.37 9.30 -7.42
CA VAL A 91 13.79 8.94 -7.30
C VAL A 91 14.50 9.06 -8.64
N VAL A 92 15.77 9.45 -8.58
CA VAL A 92 16.68 9.57 -9.74
C VAL A 92 18.09 9.14 -9.33
N LYS A 93 18.94 8.87 -10.32
CA LYS A 93 20.38 8.76 -10.09
C LYS A 93 20.95 10.10 -9.58
N LYS A 94 21.93 10.07 -8.69
CA LYS A 94 22.49 11.29 -8.06
C LYS A 94 23.08 12.30 -9.06
N ASP A 95 23.65 11.82 -10.15
CA ASP A 95 24.19 12.64 -11.23
C ASP A 95 23.11 13.19 -12.18
N SER A 96 21.83 12.85 -11.97
CA SER A 96 20.71 13.35 -12.75
C SER A 96 20.56 14.86 -12.62
N LYS A 97 20.18 15.49 -13.75
CA LYS A 97 19.83 16.90 -13.83
C LYS A 97 18.42 17.21 -13.34
N ILE A 98 17.59 16.20 -13.09
CA ILE A 98 16.22 16.33 -12.57
C ILE A 98 16.30 16.69 -11.09
N LYS A 99 15.73 17.84 -10.71
CA LYS A 99 15.73 18.37 -9.33
C LYS A 99 14.32 18.64 -8.79
N ASN A 100 13.33 18.78 -9.66
CA ASN A 100 11.93 19.01 -9.31
C ASN A 100 11.00 18.23 -10.26
N LEU A 101 9.68 18.32 -10.06
CA LEU A 101 8.70 17.62 -10.89
C LEU A 101 8.66 18.17 -12.32
N GLU A 102 8.88 19.47 -12.51
CA GLU A 102 8.86 20.13 -13.81
C GLU A 102 9.95 19.61 -14.75
N ASP A 103 11.10 19.24 -14.20
CA ASP A 103 12.22 18.64 -14.93
C ASP A 103 11.91 17.26 -15.53
N LEU A 104 10.76 16.64 -15.18
CA LEU A 104 10.29 15.38 -15.75
C LEU A 104 9.67 15.55 -17.15
N LYS A 105 9.42 16.77 -17.60
CA LYS A 105 8.89 17.02 -18.94
C LYS A 105 9.85 16.50 -20.02
N GLY A 106 9.35 15.67 -20.92
CA GLY A 106 10.16 14.99 -21.94
C GLY A 106 11.03 13.86 -21.41
N LYS A 107 10.83 13.41 -20.15
CA LYS A 107 11.58 12.31 -19.52
C LYS A 107 10.74 11.05 -19.42
N LYS A 108 11.41 9.91 -19.32
CA LYS A 108 10.83 8.61 -18.98
C LYS A 108 10.78 8.46 -17.46
N LEU A 109 9.56 8.45 -16.92
CA LEU A 109 9.29 8.19 -15.51
C LEU A 109 8.73 6.77 -15.37
N GLY A 110 9.46 5.91 -14.67
CA GLY A 110 8.97 4.59 -14.29
C GLY A 110 8.00 4.69 -13.11
N VAL A 111 6.85 4.04 -13.22
CA VAL A 111 5.86 3.92 -12.13
C VAL A 111 5.52 2.45 -11.88
N GLY A 112 5.08 2.13 -10.67
CA GLY A 112 4.68 0.78 -10.29
C GLY A 112 3.38 0.32 -10.97
N SER A 113 2.85 -0.82 -10.50
CA SER A 113 1.60 -1.40 -11.03
C SER A 113 0.46 -0.38 -11.03
N ALA A 114 -0.44 -0.50 -12.01
CA ALA A 114 -1.58 0.41 -12.18
C ALA A 114 -2.43 0.59 -10.91
N ASP A 115 -2.50 -0.45 -10.08
CA ASP A 115 -3.24 -0.52 -8.83
C ASP A 115 -2.41 -0.19 -7.58
N SER A 116 -1.12 0.16 -7.71
CA SER A 116 -0.29 0.58 -6.58
C SER A 116 -0.60 2.01 -6.16
N SER A 117 -1.00 2.20 -4.90
CA SER A 117 -1.23 3.54 -4.35
C SER A 117 0.05 4.37 -4.34
N GLN A 118 1.10 3.81 -3.75
CA GLN A 118 2.34 4.49 -3.40
C GLN A 118 3.30 4.64 -4.57
N ALA A 119 3.29 3.71 -5.52
CA ALA A 119 4.23 3.70 -6.64
C ALA A 119 3.59 4.15 -7.95
N ASN A 120 2.27 4.36 -8.00
CA ASN A 120 1.58 4.82 -9.19
C ASN A 120 0.48 5.86 -8.93
N ILE A 121 -0.63 5.48 -8.29
CA ILE A 121 -1.85 6.30 -8.23
C ILE A 121 -1.54 7.69 -7.66
N MET A 122 -0.80 7.75 -6.56
CA MET A 122 -0.39 9.02 -5.95
C MET A 122 0.64 9.77 -6.80
N ALA A 123 1.56 9.08 -7.48
CA ALA A 123 2.51 9.71 -8.39
C ALA A 123 1.78 10.45 -9.53
N ILE A 124 0.86 9.76 -10.21
CA ILE A 124 0.04 10.32 -11.29
C ILE A 124 -0.79 11.50 -10.79
N TYR A 125 -1.39 11.38 -9.61
CA TYR A 125 -2.14 12.45 -8.98
C TYR A 125 -1.29 13.71 -8.78
N TYR A 126 -0.11 13.59 -8.17
CA TYR A 126 0.74 14.75 -7.91
C TYR A 126 1.35 15.35 -9.18
N LEU A 127 1.64 14.55 -10.21
CA LEU A 127 2.03 15.10 -11.51
C LEU A 127 0.91 15.98 -12.09
N ASN A 128 -0.33 15.47 -12.10
CA ASN A 128 -1.48 16.21 -12.61
C ASN A 128 -1.79 17.47 -11.79
N LYS A 129 -1.72 17.39 -10.45
CA LYS A 129 -1.93 18.57 -9.57
C LYS A 129 -0.87 19.66 -9.77
N ASN A 130 0.33 19.31 -10.20
CA ASN A 130 1.38 20.27 -10.59
C ASN A 130 1.27 20.70 -12.07
N GLY A 131 0.17 20.38 -12.76
CA GLY A 131 -0.10 20.83 -14.13
C GLY A 131 0.74 20.11 -15.19
N LEU A 132 1.39 19.00 -14.86
CA LEU A 132 2.19 18.24 -15.81
C LEU A 132 1.28 17.36 -16.66
N LYS A 133 1.48 17.44 -17.99
CA LYS A 133 0.86 16.51 -18.93
C LYS A 133 1.56 15.18 -18.82
N ILE A 134 0.80 14.10 -18.84
CA ILE A 134 1.32 12.73 -18.81
C ILE A 134 0.91 12.00 -20.08
N LYS A 135 1.80 11.15 -20.58
CA LYS A 135 1.55 10.25 -21.71
C LYS A 135 2.03 8.85 -21.35
N GLU A 136 1.12 7.89 -21.37
CA GLU A 136 1.49 6.48 -21.22
C GLU A 136 2.39 6.07 -22.39
N SER A 137 3.50 5.40 -22.10
CA SER A 137 4.47 4.94 -23.09
C SER A 137 4.85 3.49 -22.81
N ASP A 138 5.01 2.71 -23.88
CA ASP A 138 5.50 1.34 -23.77
C ASP A 138 7.00 1.36 -23.49
N ILE A 139 7.48 0.47 -22.62
CA ILE A 139 8.91 0.30 -22.33
C ILE A 139 9.72 -0.02 -23.60
N ASN A 140 9.10 -0.68 -24.58
CA ASN A 140 9.71 -1.03 -25.86
C ASN A 140 9.56 0.07 -26.91
N ASN A 141 8.74 1.09 -26.66
CA ASN A 141 8.54 2.20 -27.59
C ASN A 141 9.52 3.34 -27.27
N SER A 142 10.19 3.84 -28.31
CA SER A 142 11.14 4.94 -28.23
C SER A 142 10.52 6.31 -28.45
N GLU A 143 9.22 6.40 -28.77
CA GLU A 143 8.53 7.67 -28.92
C GLU A 143 8.44 8.42 -27.59
N ILE A 144 9.25 9.48 -27.47
CA ILE A 144 9.19 10.43 -26.37
C ILE A 144 8.37 11.64 -26.82
N ASP A 145 7.34 11.98 -26.05
CA ASP A 145 6.67 13.28 -26.14
C ASP A 145 7.43 14.28 -25.27
N ASN A 146 8.04 15.27 -25.93
CA ASN A 146 8.79 16.34 -25.26
C ASN A 146 7.90 17.30 -24.46
N GLU A 147 6.58 17.27 -24.68
CA GLU A 147 5.63 18.13 -23.98
C GLU A 147 4.99 17.48 -22.75
N SER A 148 5.24 16.19 -22.54
CA SER A 148 4.63 15.38 -21.47
C SER A 148 5.69 14.64 -20.65
N VAL A 149 5.33 14.20 -19.45
CA VAL A 149 6.04 13.15 -18.72
C VAL A 149 5.65 11.81 -19.34
N ASN A 150 6.64 11.03 -19.76
CA ASN A 150 6.41 9.77 -20.46
C ASN A 150 6.39 8.64 -19.42
N ILE A 151 5.20 8.16 -19.10
CA ILE A 151 4.96 7.19 -18.04
C ILE A 151 5.26 5.79 -18.56
N ILE A 152 6.25 5.11 -17.96
CA ILE A 152 6.56 3.70 -18.20
C ILE A 152 6.04 2.91 -17.00
N ARG A 153 5.03 2.07 -17.22
CA ARG A 153 4.34 1.38 -16.13
C ARG A 153 4.74 -0.09 -16.03
N TYR A 154 5.08 -0.52 -14.82
CA TYR A 154 5.42 -1.90 -14.53
C TYR A 154 4.26 -2.62 -13.83
N ASN A 155 3.42 -3.31 -14.61
CA ASN A 155 2.27 -4.06 -14.12
C ASN A 155 2.63 -5.49 -13.66
N SER A 156 3.66 -5.61 -12.82
CA SER A 156 4.26 -6.90 -12.49
C SER A 156 3.40 -7.74 -11.53
N ASP A 157 2.60 -7.11 -10.66
CA ASP A 157 1.77 -7.77 -9.66
C ASP A 157 0.39 -7.09 -9.51
N LEU A 158 -0.38 -7.03 -10.60
CA LEU A 158 -1.75 -6.50 -10.57
C LEU A 158 -2.66 -7.35 -9.66
N GLY A 159 -3.58 -6.69 -8.96
CA GLY A 159 -4.46 -7.25 -7.93
C GLY A 159 -3.80 -7.34 -6.55
N LYS A 160 -2.53 -6.94 -6.42
CA LYS A 160 -1.82 -6.83 -5.13
C LYS A 160 -1.73 -5.40 -4.62
N HIS A 161 -2.24 -4.42 -5.37
CA HIS A 161 -2.27 -3.02 -4.95
C HIS A 161 -0.89 -2.46 -4.53
N GLY A 162 0.20 -3.02 -5.06
CA GLY A 162 1.58 -2.66 -4.72
C GLY A 162 2.17 -3.31 -3.46
N ASP A 163 1.46 -4.20 -2.75
CA ASP A 163 1.90 -4.73 -1.44
C ASP A 163 3.10 -5.69 -1.55
N THR A 164 3.40 -6.21 -2.74
CA THR A 164 4.57 -7.07 -3.01
C THR A 164 5.88 -6.30 -3.17
N GLY A 165 5.79 -5.01 -3.53
CA GLY A 165 6.93 -4.18 -3.93
C GLY A 165 7.61 -4.58 -5.25
N ARG A 166 7.16 -5.63 -5.97
CA ARG A 166 7.84 -6.11 -7.19
C ARG A 166 7.97 -5.04 -8.26
N SER A 167 6.88 -4.33 -8.56
CA SER A 167 6.88 -3.28 -9.58
C SER A 167 7.81 -2.12 -9.22
N GLU A 168 8.03 -1.88 -7.93
CA GLU A 168 8.98 -0.86 -7.46
C GLU A 168 10.42 -1.29 -7.74
N TRP A 169 10.73 -2.58 -7.57
CA TRP A 169 12.02 -3.14 -7.98
C TRP A 169 12.25 -3.05 -9.49
N ASP A 170 11.21 -3.29 -10.30
CA ASP A 170 11.33 -3.15 -11.76
C ASP A 170 11.65 -1.70 -12.18
N VAL A 171 11.04 -0.72 -11.51
CA VAL A 171 11.37 0.71 -11.69
C VAL A 171 12.82 0.99 -11.31
N LEU A 172 13.29 0.45 -10.19
CA LEU A 172 14.66 0.66 -9.72
C LEU A 172 15.70 -0.01 -10.62
N ASP A 173 15.39 -1.18 -11.18
CA ASP A 173 16.21 -1.85 -12.19
C ASP A 173 16.26 -1.02 -13.49
N GLY A 174 15.11 -0.44 -13.89
CA GLY A 174 15.03 0.46 -15.04
C GLY A 174 15.88 1.73 -14.88
N LEU A 175 15.92 2.30 -13.67
CA LEU A 175 16.84 3.39 -13.34
C LEU A 175 18.29 2.93 -13.44
N LYS A 176 18.63 1.80 -12.82
CA LYS A 176 19.98 1.26 -12.78
C LYS A 176 20.55 1.03 -14.17
N ASN A 177 19.78 0.37 -15.05
CA ASN A 177 20.19 0.05 -16.42
C ASN A 177 20.08 1.23 -17.41
N GLY A 178 19.51 2.36 -16.98
CA GLY A 178 19.40 3.58 -17.80
C GLY A 178 18.26 3.59 -18.81
N SER A 179 17.29 2.67 -18.69
CA SER A 179 16.05 2.70 -19.48
C SER A 179 15.05 3.76 -19.00
N LEU A 180 15.21 4.23 -17.76
CA LEU A 180 14.41 5.29 -17.16
C LEU A 180 15.29 6.48 -16.75
N ASP A 181 14.73 7.69 -16.84
CA ASP A 181 15.37 8.92 -16.34
C ASP A 181 15.05 9.16 -14.85
N ALA A 182 13.85 8.77 -14.42
CA ALA A 182 13.32 8.89 -13.07
C ALA A 182 12.39 7.71 -12.74
N GLY A 183 12.09 7.49 -11.46
CA GLY A 183 11.17 6.45 -11.02
C GLY A 183 10.35 6.85 -9.80
N THR A 184 9.25 6.14 -9.52
CA THR A 184 8.46 6.29 -8.29
C THR A 184 8.35 5.00 -7.50
N ILE A 185 8.57 5.10 -6.19
CA ILE A 185 8.48 4.00 -5.22
C ILE A 185 7.79 4.47 -3.94
N GLY A 186 7.38 3.55 -3.07
CA GLY A 186 6.87 3.86 -1.73
C GLY A 186 7.96 4.21 -0.73
N SER A 187 7.61 4.95 0.31
CA SER A 187 8.51 5.29 1.42
C SER A 187 9.09 4.05 2.12
N ASN A 188 8.32 2.96 2.23
CA ASN A 188 8.79 1.72 2.82
C ASN A 188 9.94 1.08 1.99
N THR A 189 9.78 0.99 0.67
CA THR A 189 10.83 0.51 -0.23
C THR A 189 12.07 1.42 -0.18
N TRP A 190 11.86 2.74 -0.12
CA TRP A 190 12.95 3.69 0.04
C TRP A 190 13.74 3.49 1.34
N ILE A 191 13.06 3.30 2.47
CA ILE A 191 13.69 3.01 3.76
C ILE A 191 14.48 1.70 3.67
N ARG A 192 13.87 0.65 3.12
CA ARG A 192 14.51 -0.65 2.95
C ARG A 192 15.79 -0.58 2.12
N ILE A 193 15.78 0.19 1.04
CA ILE A 193 16.98 0.43 0.21
C ILE A 193 18.12 1.04 1.03
N LEU A 194 17.81 2.03 1.87
CA LEU A 194 18.80 2.72 2.69
C LEU A 194 19.33 1.80 3.82
N GLU A 195 18.46 1.02 4.46
CA GLU A 195 18.83 0.13 5.55
C GLU A 195 19.63 -1.09 5.10
N GLU A 196 19.25 -1.70 3.98
CA GLU A 196 19.91 -2.90 3.44
C GLU A 196 21.15 -2.58 2.59
N GLY A 197 21.44 -1.30 2.33
CA GLY A 197 22.59 -0.87 1.52
C GLY A 197 22.54 -1.40 0.08
N LEU A 198 21.34 -1.60 -0.47
CA LEU A 198 21.12 -2.23 -1.78
C LEU A 198 21.65 -1.39 -2.94
N TYR A 199 21.86 -0.09 -2.69
CA TYR A 199 22.49 0.85 -3.60
C TYR A 199 23.69 1.47 -2.86
N PRO A 200 24.87 1.55 -3.50
CA PRO A 200 26.00 2.28 -2.94
C PRO A 200 25.59 3.69 -2.52
N ASP A 201 26.13 4.15 -1.40
CA ASP A 201 25.73 5.42 -0.77
C ASP A 201 25.72 6.57 -1.78
N GLY A 202 24.52 7.11 -1.99
CA GLY A 202 24.29 8.22 -2.90
C GLY A 202 24.27 7.84 -4.38
N GLU A 203 24.01 6.61 -4.79
CA GLU A 203 23.68 6.35 -6.21
C GLU A 203 22.29 6.85 -6.59
N LEU A 204 21.32 6.74 -5.66
CA LEU A 204 19.96 7.23 -5.83
C LEU A 204 19.66 8.36 -4.85
N ILE A 205 18.88 9.34 -5.30
CA ILE A 205 18.33 10.41 -4.47
C ILE A 205 16.82 10.51 -4.68
N SER A 206 16.08 10.90 -3.64
CA SER A 206 14.69 11.33 -3.79
C SER A 206 14.65 12.84 -3.99
N PHE A 207 14.18 13.29 -5.15
CA PHE A 207 14.09 14.73 -5.48
C PHE A 207 12.72 15.32 -5.17
N TYR A 208 11.70 14.46 -5.00
CA TYR A 208 10.38 14.85 -4.53
C TYR A 208 9.78 13.74 -3.65
N THR A 209 9.12 14.14 -2.58
CA THR A 209 8.35 13.28 -1.67
C THR A 209 6.95 13.85 -1.57
N SER A 210 5.93 13.02 -1.80
CA SER A 210 4.54 13.44 -1.59
C SER A 210 4.24 13.73 -0.12
N PRO A 211 3.19 14.52 0.19
CA PRO A 211 2.53 14.47 1.48
C PRO A 211 2.18 13.03 1.90
N ASP A 212 2.11 12.82 3.21
CA ASP A 212 1.77 11.54 3.82
C ASP A 212 0.32 11.15 3.51
N PHE A 213 0.09 9.83 3.43
CA PHE A 213 -1.22 9.21 3.33
C PHE A 213 -1.24 7.89 4.10
N CYS A 214 -2.45 7.40 4.40
CA CYS A 214 -2.63 6.14 5.11
C CYS A 214 -2.61 4.92 4.16
N HIS A 215 -2.18 3.76 4.68
CA HIS A 215 -2.04 2.52 3.91
C HIS A 215 -3.01 1.40 4.33
N CYS A 216 -2.57 0.39 5.08
CA CYS A 216 -3.45 -0.75 5.39
C CYS A 216 -4.39 -0.47 6.58
N ASN A 217 -5.51 -1.20 6.63
CA ASN A 217 -6.37 -1.26 7.80
C ASN A 217 -7.19 -2.55 7.84
N PHE A 218 -7.68 -2.86 9.04
CA PHE A 218 -8.75 -3.84 9.24
C PHE A 218 -10.10 -3.19 8.92
N THR A 219 -10.73 -3.66 7.85
CA THR A 219 -12.03 -3.18 7.38
C THR A 219 -13.15 -4.13 7.77
N VAL A 220 -14.30 -3.58 8.18
CA VAL A 220 -15.54 -4.32 8.47
C VAL A 220 -16.76 -3.69 7.81
N MET A 221 -17.78 -4.51 7.56
CA MET A 221 -19.07 -4.06 7.02
C MET A 221 -19.88 -3.27 8.07
N PRO A 222 -20.73 -2.30 7.67
CA PRO A 222 -21.48 -1.46 8.60
C PRO A 222 -22.40 -2.23 9.56
N ASN A 223 -22.91 -3.38 9.12
CA ASN A 223 -23.83 -4.24 9.84
C ASN A 223 -23.14 -5.34 10.66
N ILE A 224 -21.81 -5.32 10.79
CA ILE A 224 -21.10 -6.27 11.64
C ILE A 224 -21.60 -6.17 13.09
N ASP A 225 -21.65 -7.31 13.78
CA ASP A 225 -21.89 -7.33 15.22
C ASP A 225 -20.81 -6.51 15.95
N SER A 226 -21.22 -5.53 16.73
CA SER A 226 -20.32 -4.67 17.49
C SER A 226 -19.45 -5.44 18.48
N GLU A 227 -19.94 -6.57 19.01
CA GLU A 227 -19.17 -7.41 19.92
C GLU A 227 -17.98 -8.07 19.21
N ILE A 228 -18.14 -8.47 17.94
CA ILE A 228 -17.05 -9.01 17.11
C ILE A 228 -15.95 -7.96 16.94
N SER A 229 -16.32 -6.75 16.51
CA SER A 229 -15.34 -5.68 16.29
C SER A 229 -14.64 -5.27 17.58
N TYR A 230 -15.39 -5.15 18.68
CA TYR A 230 -14.85 -4.79 19.99
C TYR A 230 -13.85 -5.84 20.50
N ASN A 231 -14.23 -7.12 20.48
CA ASN A 231 -13.36 -8.20 20.97
C ASN A 231 -12.12 -8.37 20.10
N PHE A 232 -12.25 -8.22 18.78
CA PHE A 232 -11.11 -8.24 17.86
C PHE A 232 -10.13 -7.11 18.15
N VAL A 233 -10.60 -5.86 18.21
CA VAL A 233 -9.74 -4.70 18.50
C VAL A 233 -9.07 -4.85 19.87
N LYS A 234 -9.82 -5.25 20.90
CA LYS A 234 -9.26 -5.45 22.24
C LYS A 234 -8.16 -6.52 22.26
N MET A 235 -8.34 -7.62 21.54
CA MET A 235 -7.33 -8.67 21.36
C MET A 235 -6.10 -8.15 20.59
N LEU A 236 -6.32 -7.39 19.53
CA LEU A 236 -5.24 -6.84 18.72
C LEU A 236 -4.38 -5.86 19.55
N MET A 237 -5.00 -4.99 20.33
CA MET A 237 -4.32 -4.04 21.23
C MET A 237 -3.60 -4.70 22.41
N SER A 238 -3.95 -5.95 22.76
CA SER A 238 -3.28 -6.69 23.84
C SER A 238 -1.94 -7.30 23.41
N GLN A 239 -1.64 -7.30 22.10
CA GLN A 239 -0.36 -7.79 21.59
C GLN A 239 0.78 -6.85 21.99
N LYS A 240 1.82 -7.42 22.62
CA LYS A 240 2.94 -6.68 23.21
C LYS A 240 4.29 -7.27 22.79
N LYS A 241 5.26 -6.41 22.48
CA LYS A 241 6.60 -6.79 21.97
C LYS A 241 7.44 -7.59 22.96
N GLU A 242 7.07 -7.56 24.24
CA GLU A 242 7.68 -8.35 25.30
C GLU A 242 7.45 -9.85 25.07
N ASN A 243 6.38 -10.24 24.38
CA ASN A 243 6.20 -11.60 23.91
C ASN A 243 7.06 -11.83 22.65
N PRO A 244 8.05 -12.75 22.67
CA PRO A 244 8.95 -12.97 21.55
C PRO A 244 8.26 -13.40 20.24
N VAL A 245 7.17 -14.17 20.35
CA VAL A 245 6.40 -14.64 19.19
C VAL A 245 5.65 -13.47 18.55
N ILE A 246 5.05 -12.60 19.36
CA ILE A 246 4.40 -11.37 18.88
C ILE A 246 5.42 -10.41 18.30
N LYS A 247 6.59 -10.22 18.93
CA LYS A 247 7.67 -9.40 18.39
C LYS A 247 8.11 -9.90 17.00
N LYS A 248 8.22 -11.21 16.82
CA LYS A 248 8.54 -11.81 15.52
C LYS A 248 7.45 -11.53 14.49
N MET A 249 6.17 -11.71 14.85
CA MET A 249 5.05 -11.37 13.97
C MET A 249 5.07 -9.89 13.58
N MET A 250 5.27 -9.00 14.55
CA MET A 250 5.33 -7.56 14.32
C MET A 250 6.48 -7.17 13.38
N ALA A 251 7.65 -7.81 13.50
CA ALA A 251 8.74 -7.61 12.57
C ALA A 251 8.40 -8.09 11.14
N MET A 252 7.73 -9.25 11.01
CA MET A 252 7.33 -9.76 9.69
C MET A 252 6.27 -8.89 9.01
N GLU A 253 5.29 -8.41 9.77
CA GLU A 253 4.18 -7.57 9.27
C GLU A 253 4.55 -6.09 9.18
N GLY A 254 5.70 -5.68 9.73
CA GLY A 254 6.25 -4.33 9.57
C GLY A 254 5.58 -3.28 10.45
N LEU A 255 5.35 -3.59 11.72
CA LEU A 255 4.75 -2.68 12.70
C LEU A 255 5.49 -2.67 14.04
N ASN A 256 5.27 -1.61 14.82
CA ASN A 256 5.64 -1.57 16.23
C ASN A 256 4.45 -1.84 17.14
N GLU A 257 3.29 -1.31 16.79
CA GLU A 257 2.08 -1.52 17.55
C GLU A 257 0.85 -1.40 16.64
N TRP A 258 -0.22 -2.06 17.06
CA TRP A 258 -1.51 -1.82 16.46
C TRP A 258 -2.12 -0.56 17.07
N ILE A 259 -2.81 0.22 16.25
CA ILE A 259 -3.53 1.41 16.69
C ILE A 259 -4.99 1.33 16.26
N ILE A 260 -5.86 2.00 17.02
CA ILE A 260 -7.27 2.14 16.69
C ILE A 260 -7.41 3.24 15.65
N THR A 261 -8.23 3.01 14.63
CA THR A 261 -8.52 4.03 13.61
C THR A 261 -9.67 4.93 14.07
N GLY A 262 -9.40 6.22 14.24
CA GLY A 262 -10.40 7.25 14.49
C GLY A 262 -10.57 8.20 13.30
N GLU A 263 -11.38 9.25 13.49
CA GLU A 263 -11.60 10.28 12.47
C GLU A 263 -10.28 10.95 12.03
N LYS A 264 -9.32 11.10 12.95
CA LYS A 264 -8.03 11.72 12.65
C LYS A 264 -7.22 10.85 11.67
N GLU A 265 -7.09 9.56 11.97
CA GLU A 265 -6.33 8.63 11.13
C GLU A 265 -7.02 8.43 9.78
N LEU A 266 -8.36 8.38 9.77
CA LEU A 266 -9.13 8.18 8.54
C LEU A 266 -9.00 9.32 7.53
N LYS A 267 -8.74 10.56 7.97
CA LYS A 267 -8.44 11.68 7.06
C LYS A 267 -7.21 11.44 6.18
N GLY A 268 -6.29 10.58 6.63
CA GLY A 268 -5.12 10.21 5.83
C GLY A 268 -5.45 9.44 4.53
N TYR A 269 -6.69 9.02 4.33
CA TYR A 269 -7.16 8.39 3.09
C TYR A 269 -7.79 9.39 2.10
N ASP A 270 -8.13 10.61 2.51
CA ASP A 270 -8.94 11.54 1.72
C ASP A 270 -8.28 11.86 0.36
N THR A 271 -6.99 12.18 0.37
CA THR A 271 -6.23 12.50 -0.85
C THR A 271 -6.16 11.31 -1.81
N LEU A 272 -5.99 10.09 -1.29
CA LEU A 272 -5.98 8.90 -2.13
C LEU A 272 -7.37 8.60 -2.70
N TYR A 273 -8.44 8.84 -1.92
CA TYR A 273 -9.81 8.71 -2.40
C TYR A 273 -10.08 9.68 -3.55
N GLU A 274 -9.66 10.95 -3.41
CA GLU A 274 -9.72 11.94 -4.49
C GLU A 274 -8.92 11.49 -5.71
N ALA A 275 -7.68 11.05 -5.53
CA ALA A 275 -6.81 10.57 -6.60
C ALA A 275 -7.44 9.40 -7.37
N MET A 276 -8.01 8.43 -6.67
CA MET A 276 -8.69 7.29 -7.27
C MET A 276 -9.96 7.72 -8.04
N ARG A 277 -10.70 8.71 -7.56
CA ARG A 277 -11.85 9.27 -8.28
C ARG A 277 -11.46 9.98 -9.57
N GLU A 278 -10.48 10.88 -9.50
CA GLU A 278 -9.99 11.62 -10.67
C GLU A 278 -9.46 10.68 -11.76
N GLN A 279 -8.84 9.56 -11.34
CA GLN A 279 -8.29 8.54 -12.23
C GLN A 279 -9.30 7.44 -12.62
N LYS A 280 -10.58 7.54 -12.21
CA LYS A 280 -11.65 6.57 -12.53
C LYS A 280 -11.34 5.13 -12.09
N LEU A 281 -10.86 4.97 -10.85
CA LEU A 281 -10.46 3.69 -10.25
C LEU A 281 -11.48 3.13 -9.24
N LEU A 282 -12.66 3.76 -9.12
CA LEU A 282 -13.76 3.37 -8.24
C LEU A 282 -14.94 2.77 -9.01
#